data_AF-D8FAW8-F1
#
_entry.id   AF-D8FAW8-F1
#
_cell.length_a   1.000
_cell.length_b   1.000
_cell.length_c   1.000
_cell.angle_alpha   90.00
_cell.angle_beta   90.00
_cell.angle_gamma   90.00
#
_symmetry.space_group_name_H-M   'P 1'
#
loop_
_entity.id
_entity.type
_entity.pdbx_description
1 polymer ?
#
loop_
_entity_poly.entity_id
_entity_poly.type
_entity_poly.pdbx_seq_one_letter_code
_entity_poly.pdbx_strand_id
1 'polypeptide(L)'
;MLNKQSVWVKWKEQKQRYEVGFYWEKKRYRFYSWVFQGNRLQFKTKDIAEEFASQIKAEMRPNRKGIITFDPSKYTGQQKTIYSISEHSKLWLREYKLQIQTDDISSEYYKHLERYFRLH
;
A
#
# COMPACT_ATOMS: atom_id res chain seq x y z
N MET A 1 -20.20 2.80 22.84
CA MET A 1 -20.17 1.66 21.90
C MET A 1 -18.97 1.84 20.98
N LEU A 2 -18.00 0.92 21.03
CA LEU A 2 -16.79 0.96 20.20
C LEU A 2 -17.18 0.78 18.72
N ASN A 3 -16.89 1.79 17.91
CA ASN A 3 -17.15 1.82 16.47
C ASN A 3 -16.56 0.59 15.78
N LYS A 4 -17.43 -0.27 15.22
CA LYS A 4 -17.03 -1.25 14.20
C LYS A 4 -16.26 -0.49 13.11
N GLN A 5 -15.01 -0.88 12.89
CA GLN A 5 -13.98 -0.19 12.12
C GLN A 5 -14.52 0.41 10.80
N SER A 6 -14.71 1.73 10.80
CA SER A 6 -15.29 2.46 9.69
C SER A 6 -14.20 2.86 8.68
N VAL A 7 -13.45 1.89 8.15
CA VAL A 7 -12.51 2.11 7.04
C VAL A 7 -13.20 1.74 5.74
N TRP A 8 -13.20 2.61 4.74
CA TRP A 8 -13.89 2.43 3.47
C TRP A 8 -13.00 2.73 2.25
N VAL A 9 -13.42 2.19 1.10
CA VAL A 9 -12.87 2.49 -0.22
C VAL A 9 -14.02 2.96 -1.11
N LYS A 10 -13.82 4.06 -1.86
CA LYS A 10 -14.83 4.62 -2.76
C LYS A 10 -14.20 5.14 -4.05
N TRP A 11 -14.79 4.84 -5.20
CA TRP A 11 -14.40 5.46 -6.47
C TRP A 11 -14.81 6.94 -6.52
N LYS A 12 -13.94 7.80 -7.05
CA LYS A 12 -14.19 9.23 -7.29
C LYS A 12 -14.12 9.51 -8.78
N GLU A 13 -15.28 9.49 -9.43
CA GLU A 13 -15.43 9.72 -10.87
C GLU A 13 -14.76 11.02 -11.33
N GLN A 14 -15.00 12.13 -10.62
CA GLN A 14 -14.40 13.45 -10.95
C GLN A 14 -12.86 13.45 -11.01
N LYS A 15 -12.20 12.54 -10.27
CA LYS A 15 -10.74 12.47 -10.19
C LYS A 15 -10.17 11.18 -10.80
N GLN A 16 -11.04 10.33 -11.38
CA GLN A 16 -10.70 9.04 -11.97
C GLN A 16 -9.76 8.21 -11.09
N ARG A 17 -10.07 8.13 -9.78
CA ARG A 17 -9.26 7.40 -8.79
C ARG A 17 -10.08 6.98 -7.57
N TYR A 18 -9.57 6.03 -6.81
CA TYR A 18 -10.15 5.60 -5.53
C TYR A 18 -9.77 6.57 -4.39
N GLU A 19 -10.67 6.68 -3.41
CA GLU A 19 -10.52 7.32 -2.11
C GLU A 19 -10.55 6.23 -1.04
N VAL A 20 -9.53 6.19 -0.18
CA VAL A 20 -9.54 5.39 1.06
C VAL A 20 -9.78 6.33 2.22
N GLY A 21 -10.66 5.99 3.15
CA GLY A 21 -10.89 6.84 4.31
C GLY A 21 -11.30 6.07 5.55
N PHE A 22 -11.17 6.73 6.70
CA PHE A 22 -11.56 6.18 8.00
C PHE A 22 -11.99 7.28 8.98
N TYR A 23 -12.57 6.86 10.11
CA TYR A 23 -12.83 7.76 11.25
C TYR A 23 -11.92 7.40 12.43
N TRP A 24 -11.36 8.41 13.07
CA TRP A 24 -10.56 8.29 14.30
C TRP A 24 -10.88 9.46 15.21
N GLU A 25 -11.22 9.18 16.48
CA GLU A 25 -11.54 10.22 17.48
C GLU A 25 -12.52 11.30 16.98
N LYS A 26 -13.63 10.88 16.36
CA LYS A 26 -14.66 11.76 15.75
C LYS A 26 -14.16 12.60 14.55
N LYS A 27 -12.90 12.48 14.13
CA LYS A 27 -12.35 13.10 12.93
C LYS A 27 -12.40 12.14 11.75
N ARG A 28 -12.55 12.71 10.55
CA ARG A 28 -12.60 11.97 9.28
C ARG A 28 -11.29 12.14 8.50
N TYR A 29 -10.68 11.03 8.11
CA TYR A 29 -9.45 11.00 7.34
C TYR A 29 -9.71 10.43 5.94
N ARG A 30 -9.05 10.99 4.92
CA ARG A 30 -9.22 10.66 3.51
C ARG A 30 -7.89 10.69 2.77
N PHE A 31 -7.64 9.66 1.98
CA PHE A 31 -6.43 9.46 1.19
C PHE A 31 -6.81 9.19 -0.26
N TYR A 32 -6.03 9.78 -1.17
CA TYR A 32 -6.22 9.66 -2.62
C TYR A 32 -4.99 9.10 -3.34
N SER A 33 -3.94 8.88 -2.56
CA SER A 33 -2.61 8.50 -3.00
C SER A 33 -1.92 7.80 -1.84
N TRP A 34 -0.94 6.99 -2.20
CA TRP A 34 -0.03 6.31 -1.29
C TRP A 34 1.41 6.63 -1.72
N VAL A 35 2.39 6.21 -0.91
CA VAL A 35 3.80 6.44 -1.21
C VAL A 35 4.50 5.10 -1.28
N PHE A 36 5.11 4.78 -2.41
CA PHE A 36 5.89 3.57 -2.57
C PHE A 36 7.33 3.94 -2.94
N GLN A 37 8.31 3.45 -2.16
CA GLN A 37 9.74 3.76 -2.36
C GLN A 37 10.04 5.26 -2.59
N GLY A 38 9.33 6.15 -1.87
CA GLY A 38 9.50 7.61 -2.00
C GLY A 38 8.69 8.24 -3.14
N ASN A 39 8.10 7.45 -4.04
CA ASN A 39 7.23 7.93 -5.10
C ASN A 39 5.77 7.98 -4.65
N ARG A 40 5.14 9.14 -4.81
CA ARG A 40 3.71 9.29 -4.52
C ARG A 40 2.88 8.81 -5.71
N LEU A 41 2.10 7.76 -5.49
CA LEU A 41 1.26 7.13 -6.50
C LEU A 41 -0.23 7.31 -6.15
N GLN A 42 -1.07 7.44 -7.16
CA GLN A 42 -2.53 7.55 -6.97
C GLN A 42 -3.17 6.16 -6.83
N PHE A 43 -4.28 6.06 -6.10
CA PHE A 43 -5.07 4.83 -6.05
C PHE A 43 -5.87 4.65 -7.36
N LYS A 44 -5.22 4.13 -8.40
CA LYS A 44 -5.85 3.91 -9.71
C LYS A 44 -6.68 2.62 -9.78
N THR A 45 -6.24 1.59 -9.07
CA THR A 45 -6.93 0.29 -9.02
C THR A 45 -7.61 0.07 -7.68
N LYS A 46 -8.68 -0.72 -7.69
CA LYS A 46 -9.45 -1.04 -6.48
C LYS A 46 -8.62 -1.82 -5.48
N ASP A 47 -7.86 -2.79 -5.96
CA ASP A 47 -7.07 -3.71 -5.14
C ASP A 47 -6.05 -2.96 -4.28
N ILE A 48 -5.32 -2.00 -4.85
CA ILE A 48 -4.35 -1.19 -4.09
C ILE A 48 -5.06 -0.36 -3.01
N ALA A 49 -6.23 0.20 -3.34
CA ALA A 49 -7.01 0.97 -2.37
C ALA A 49 -7.54 0.08 -1.23
N GLU A 50 -7.95 -1.16 -1.54
CA GLU A 50 -8.42 -2.14 -0.56
C GLU A 50 -7.29 -2.72 0.30
N GLU A 51 -6.11 -2.93 -0.27
CA GLU A 51 -4.91 -3.34 0.45
C GLU A 51 -4.50 -2.27 1.46
N PHE A 52 -4.43 -1.01 1.02
CA PHE A 52 -4.15 0.13 1.90
C PHE A 52 -5.22 0.28 3.00
N ALA A 53 -6.51 0.10 2.66
CA ALA A 53 -7.59 0.09 3.65
C ALA A 53 -7.43 -1.06 4.66
N SER A 54 -6.97 -2.24 4.22
CA SER A 54 -6.76 -3.40 5.07
C SER A 54 -5.60 -3.19 6.05
N GLN A 55 -4.53 -2.50 5.63
CA GLN A 55 -3.44 -2.08 6.52
C GLN A 55 -3.95 -1.16 7.63
N ILE A 56 -4.71 -0.11 7.28
CA ILE A 56 -5.31 0.79 8.27
C ILE A 56 -6.16 -0.01 9.27
N LYS A 57 -7.01 -0.93 8.79
CA LYS A 57 -7.82 -1.80 9.66
C LYS A 57 -6.97 -2.66 10.60
N ALA A 58 -5.84 -3.19 10.12
CA ALA A 58 -4.94 -4.03 10.89
C ALA A 58 -4.27 -3.24 12.03
N GLU A 59 -3.88 -2.00 11.78
CA GLU A 59 -3.27 -1.14 12.79
C GLU A 59 -4.29 -0.56 13.78
N MET A 60 -5.54 -0.38 13.33
CA MET A 60 -6.65 -0.01 14.21
C MET A 60 -7.19 -1.22 15.01
N ARG A 61 -6.48 -2.35 15.06
CA ARG A 61 -6.89 -3.49 15.89
C ARG A 61 -6.62 -3.20 17.37
N PRO A 62 -7.57 -3.51 18.27
CA PRO A 62 -7.35 -3.37 19.69
C PRO A 62 -6.26 -4.34 20.17
N ASN A 63 -5.45 -3.90 21.13
CA ASN A 63 -4.52 -4.78 21.83
C ASN A 63 -5.26 -5.73 22.78
N ARG A 64 -4.52 -6.59 23.50
CA ARG A 64 -5.09 -7.56 24.47
C ARG A 64 -5.94 -6.91 25.58
N LYS A 65 -5.78 -5.61 25.83
CA LYS A 65 -6.55 -4.82 26.80
C LYS A 65 -7.75 -4.09 26.17
N GLY A 66 -8.05 -4.33 24.89
CA GLY A 66 -9.14 -3.66 24.17
C GLY A 66 -8.83 -2.24 23.71
N ILE A 67 -7.60 -1.75 23.93
CA ILE A 67 -7.21 -0.37 23.59
C ILE A 67 -6.67 -0.34 22.16
N ILE A 68 -7.23 0.54 21.33
CA ILE A 68 -6.70 0.81 19.99
C ILE A 68 -5.74 1.99 20.10
N THR A 69 -4.48 1.80 19.72
CA THR A 69 -3.49 2.87 19.57
C THR A 69 -3.19 3.05 18.09
N PHE A 70 -3.73 4.10 17.50
CA PHE A 70 -3.57 4.38 16.08
C PHE A 70 -3.21 5.84 15.89
N ASP A 71 -2.07 6.08 15.25
CA ASP A 71 -1.65 7.43 14.89
C ASP A 71 -2.00 7.68 13.41
N PRO A 72 -3.01 8.51 13.10
CA PRO A 72 -3.34 8.85 11.72
C PRO A 72 -2.29 9.74 11.05
N SER A 73 -1.44 10.42 11.82
CA SER A 73 -0.45 11.37 11.29
C SER A 73 0.72 10.67 10.58
N LYS A 74 0.95 9.39 10.84
CA LYS A 74 1.88 8.58 10.04
C LYS A 74 1.49 8.48 8.56
N TYR A 75 0.22 8.73 8.24
CA TYR A 75 -0.26 8.78 6.87
C TYR A 75 -0.24 10.19 6.27
N THR A 76 0.08 11.22 7.06
CA THR A 76 0.23 12.60 6.58
C THR A 76 1.71 12.92 6.36
N GLY A 77 2.13 13.10 5.09
CA GLY A 77 3.50 13.50 4.72
C GLY A 77 4.25 12.50 3.83
N GLN A 78 5.55 12.72 3.63
CA GLN A 78 6.46 11.75 3.01
C GLN A 78 6.73 10.63 4.03
N GLN A 79 6.02 9.51 3.92
CA GLN A 79 6.39 8.29 4.65
C GLN A 79 6.53 7.10 3.70
N LYS A 80 7.51 6.25 3.99
CA LYS A 80 7.82 5.01 3.26
C LYS A 80 6.79 3.96 3.65
N THR A 81 5.87 3.59 2.76
CA THR A 81 5.07 2.38 2.98
C THR A 81 5.92 1.16 2.68
N ILE A 82 5.90 0.21 3.61
CA ILE A 82 6.50 -1.12 3.50
C ILE A 82 5.41 -1.99 2.82
N TYR A 83 5.74 -2.69 1.73
CA TYR A 83 4.95 -3.74 1.05
C TYR A 83 4.30 -3.44 -0.32
N SER A 84 4.14 -4.55 -1.04
CA SER A 84 4.29 -4.86 -2.47
C SER A 84 3.28 -5.98 -2.81
N ILE A 85 2.82 -6.18 -4.06
CA ILE A 85 3.49 -7.16 -4.96
C ILE A 85 3.07 -7.04 -6.44
N SER A 86 1.80 -6.82 -6.81
CA SER A 86 1.37 -7.16 -8.19
C SER A 86 1.66 -6.13 -9.28
N GLU A 87 1.55 -4.82 -8.98
CA GLU A 87 1.96 -3.75 -9.90
C GLU A 87 3.46 -3.45 -9.79
N HIS A 88 4.08 -3.85 -8.68
CA HIS A 88 5.48 -3.59 -8.38
C HIS A 88 6.45 -4.64 -8.90
N SER A 89 5.99 -5.84 -9.26
CA SER A 89 6.78 -6.84 -9.97
C SER A 89 7.52 -6.27 -11.17
N LYS A 90 6.82 -5.46 -11.98
CA LYS A 90 7.31 -5.00 -13.28
C LYS A 90 8.35 -3.90 -13.14
N LEU A 91 8.17 -3.00 -12.16
CA LEU A 91 9.15 -1.97 -11.82
C LEU A 91 10.37 -2.58 -11.11
N TRP A 92 10.13 -3.52 -10.19
CA TRP A 92 11.18 -4.22 -9.45
C TRP A 92 12.04 -5.13 -10.35
N LEU A 93 11.43 -5.88 -11.27
CA LEU A 93 12.16 -6.64 -12.31
C LEU A 93 12.99 -5.71 -13.22
N ARG A 94 12.45 -4.54 -13.57
CA ARG A 94 13.18 -3.57 -14.40
C ARG A 94 14.42 -3.02 -13.69
N GLU A 95 14.35 -2.74 -12.40
CA GLU A 95 15.49 -2.30 -11.58
C GLU A 95 16.51 -3.42 -11.37
N TYR A 96 16.05 -4.65 -11.13
CA TYR A 96 16.94 -5.82 -10.99
C TYR A 96 17.71 -6.14 -12.28
N LYS A 97 17.07 -5.96 -13.44
CA LYS A 97 17.73 -6.07 -14.75
C LYS A 97 18.86 -5.05 -14.93
N LEU A 98 18.75 -3.86 -14.31
CA LEU A 98 19.80 -2.84 -14.32
C LEU A 98 20.94 -3.20 -13.35
N GLN A 99 20.64 -3.83 -12.21
CA GLN A 99 21.66 -4.25 -11.22
C GLN A 99 22.48 -5.47 -11.66
N ILE A 100 21.93 -6.34 -12.50
CA ILE A 100 22.69 -7.43 -13.15
C ILE A 100 23.77 -6.88 -14.09
N GLN A 101 23.57 -5.69 -14.68
CA GLN A 101 24.56 -5.05 -15.54
C GLN A 101 25.74 -4.46 -14.75
N THR A 102 25.62 -4.33 -13.43
CA THR A 102 26.65 -3.80 -12.51
C THR A 102 27.28 -4.88 -11.61
N ASP A 103 27.07 -6.16 -11.93
CA ASP A 103 27.72 -7.37 -11.36
C ASP A 103 27.44 -7.73 -9.88
N ASP A 104 26.46 -7.11 -9.23
CA ASP A 104 26.18 -7.36 -7.80
C ASP A 104 25.20 -8.53 -7.52
N ILE A 105 24.59 -9.15 -8.55
CA ILE A 105 23.58 -10.22 -8.36
C ILE A 105 23.58 -11.27 -9.50
N SER A 106 23.45 -12.55 -9.15
CA SER A 106 23.35 -13.68 -10.11
C SER A 106 22.13 -13.58 -11.04
N SER A 107 22.40 -13.72 -12.34
CA SER A 107 21.39 -13.70 -13.42
C SER A 107 20.37 -14.86 -13.37
N GLU A 108 20.68 -15.96 -12.69
CA GLU A 108 19.78 -17.11 -12.54
C GLU A 108 18.61 -16.81 -11.61
N TYR A 109 18.86 -16.03 -10.56
CA TYR A 109 17.83 -15.63 -9.61
C TYR A 109 16.77 -14.72 -10.25
N TYR A 110 17.18 -13.81 -11.15
CA TYR A 110 16.25 -12.98 -11.92
C TYR A 110 15.35 -13.79 -12.85
N LYS A 111 15.90 -14.77 -13.57
CA LYS A 111 15.10 -15.65 -14.46
C LYS A 111 14.06 -16.47 -13.68
N HIS A 112 14.40 -16.88 -12.46
CA HIS A 112 13.46 -17.57 -11.57
C HIS A 112 12.30 -16.66 -11.16
N LEU A 113 12.59 -15.41 -10.76
CA LEU A 113 11.59 -14.42 -10.37
C LEU A 113 10.68 -14.00 -11.53
N GLU A 114 11.24 -13.78 -12.73
CA GLU A 114 10.48 -13.47 -13.94
C GLU A 114 9.52 -14.61 -14.32
N ARG A 115 9.97 -15.87 -14.21
CA ARG A 115 9.12 -17.05 -14.47
C ARG A 115 7.98 -17.17 -13.45
N TYR A 116 8.24 -16.90 -12.18
CA TYR A 116 7.23 -16.92 -11.13
C TYR A 116 6.14 -15.87 -11.38
N PHE A 117 6.52 -14.64 -11.76
CA PHE A 117 5.59 -13.57 -12.12
C PHE A 117 4.81 -13.79 -13.41
N ARG A 118 5.25 -14.69 -14.30
CA ARG A 118 4.49 -15.03 -15.51
C ARG A 118 3.38 -16.05 -15.24
N LEU A 119 3.53 -16.83 -14.18
CA LEU A 119 2.65 -17.96 -13.84
C LEU A 119 1.59 -17.60 -12.78
N HIS A 120 1.76 -16.46 -12.11
CA HIS A 120 0.91 -15.93 -11.05
C HIS A 120 0.65 -14.44 -11.28
#